data_AF-A0A7K2EBT1-F1
#
_entry.id   AF-A0A7K2EBT1-F1
#
_cell.length_a   1.000
_cell.length_b   1.000
_cell.length_c   1.000
_cell.angle_alpha   90.00
_cell.angle_beta   90.00
_cell.angle_gamma   90.00
#
_symmetry.space_group_name_H-M   'P 1'
#
loop_
_entity.id
_entity.type
_entity.pdbx_description
1 polymer ?
#
loop_
_entity_poly.entity_id
_entity_poly.type
_entity_poly.pdbx_seq_one_letter_code
_entity_poly.pdbx_strand_id
1 'polypeptide(L)'
;LTQHGGRIICQKDAFLCAALGTRIDIAFQRKIGTGLFGGEGFILQSLTGDGLAFLSAGGTVIRRQLQGEQLRVDTGCIVGFEQGIDYGIERAGNLKSSIFGGEGLFLATLSGHGAVWLQSLPFSRLADRILAAAAPLPGASKGEGSMIGDFARAFER
;
A
#
# COMPACT_ATOMS: atom_id res chain seq x y z
N LEU A 1 -18.12 2.64 14.47
CA LEU A 1 -18.62 2.83 13.10
C LEU A 1 -19.79 3.81 13.02
N THR A 2 -20.74 3.80 13.96
CA THR A 2 -21.88 4.76 14.01
C THR A 2 -21.47 6.23 13.92
N GLN A 3 -20.39 6.62 14.59
CA GLN A 3 -19.84 8.00 14.54
C GLN A 3 -19.34 8.43 13.15
N HIS A 4 -19.20 7.49 12.21
CA HIS A 4 -18.69 7.67 10.86
C HIS A 4 -19.70 7.22 9.80
N GLY A 5 -21.00 7.36 10.07
CA GLY A 5 -22.06 6.99 9.12
C GLY A 5 -22.25 5.47 8.96
N GLY A 6 -21.73 4.68 9.89
CA GLY A 6 -21.91 3.22 9.90
C GLY A 6 -21.03 2.45 8.91
N ARG A 7 -20.15 3.14 8.16
CA ARG A 7 -19.27 2.52 7.17
C ARG A 7 -17.92 3.24 7.07
N ILE A 8 -16.84 2.48 7.19
CA ILE A 8 -15.47 2.94 6.94
C ILE A 8 -14.85 2.07 5.85
N ILE A 9 -14.09 2.69 4.95
CA ILE A 9 -13.24 1.99 3.99
C ILE A 9 -11.82 2.00 4.56
N CYS A 10 -11.15 0.86 4.65
CA CYS A 10 -9.79 0.76 5.17
C CYS A 10 -8.90 -0.13 4.28
N GLN A 11 -7.59 0.08 4.37
CA GLN A 11 -6.63 -0.83 3.76
C GLN A 11 -6.66 -2.17 4.50
N LYS A 12 -6.56 -3.28 3.76
CA LYS A 12 -6.67 -4.64 4.31
C LYS A 12 -5.76 -4.87 5.52
N ASP A 13 -4.48 -4.53 5.40
CA ASP A 13 -3.48 -4.79 6.44
C ASP A 13 -3.56 -3.79 7.61
N ALA A 14 -4.34 -2.71 7.45
CA ALA A 14 -4.70 -1.81 8.53
C ALA A 14 -5.82 -2.38 9.42
N PHE A 15 -6.61 -3.36 8.98
CA PHE A 15 -7.65 -3.93 9.82
C PHE A 15 -7.06 -4.78 10.96
N LEU A 16 -7.38 -4.44 12.22
CA LEU A 16 -6.93 -5.19 13.40
C LEU A 16 -8.02 -6.11 13.94
N CYS A 17 -9.18 -5.54 14.30
CA CYS A 17 -10.35 -6.29 14.75
C CYS A 17 -11.62 -5.42 14.72
N ALA A 18 -12.78 -6.03 14.88
CA ALA A 18 -14.05 -5.31 15.03
C ALA A 18 -15.02 -6.06 15.95
N ALA A 19 -16.03 -5.33 16.44
CA ALA A 19 -17.13 -5.89 17.21
C ALA A 19 -17.89 -6.96 16.42
N LEU A 20 -18.37 -7.98 17.12
CA LEU A 20 -19.20 -9.04 16.54
C LEU A 20 -20.40 -8.44 15.81
N GLY A 21 -20.66 -8.90 14.58
CA GLY A 21 -21.71 -8.37 13.71
C GLY A 21 -21.24 -7.32 12.69
N THR A 22 -20.00 -6.83 12.80
CA THR A 22 -19.41 -5.97 11.76
C THR A 22 -19.23 -6.77 10.47
N ARG A 23 -19.82 -6.29 9.37
CA ARG A 23 -19.65 -6.86 8.04
C ARG A 23 -18.37 -6.33 7.41
N ILE A 24 -17.56 -7.24 6.85
CA ILE A 24 -16.31 -6.92 6.17
C ILE A 24 -16.45 -7.38 4.72
N ASP A 25 -16.43 -6.44 3.78
CA ASP A 25 -16.51 -6.70 2.35
C ASP A 25 -15.28 -6.13 1.63
N ILE A 26 -14.92 -6.68 0.47
CA ILE A 26 -13.91 -6.05 -0.39
C ILE A 26 -14.56 -4.84 -1.09
N ALA A 27 -14.04 -3.64 -0.81
CA ALA A 27 -14.51 -2.41 -1.44
C ALA A 27 -13.79 -2.13 -2.76
N PHE A 28 -12.51 -2.49 -2.84
CA PHE A 28 -11.69 -2.30 -4.02
C PHE A 28 -10.50 -3.26 -3.99
N GLN A 29 -10.13 -3.79 -5.15
CA GLN A 29 -8.91 -4.55 -5.31
C GLN A 29 -8.25 -4.17 -6.63
N ARG A 30 -6.97 -3.82 -6.57
CA ARG A 30 -6.15 -3.62 -7.77
C ARG A 30 -4.81 -4.32 -7.61
N LYS A 31 -4.47 -5.13 -8.61
CA LYS A 31 -3.14 -5.72 -8.73
C LYS A 31 -2.15 -4.60 -9.08
N ILE A 32 -1.34 -4.21 -8.12
CA ILE A 32 -0.39 -3.11 -8.19
C ILE A 32 1.00 -3.71 -8.00
N GLY A 33 1.60 -4.18 -9.10
CA GLY A 33 2.89 -4.87 -9.06
C GLY A 33 2.88 -6.15 -8.22
N THR A 34 3.95 -6.92 -8.29
CA THR A 34 4.17 -8.16 -7.52
C THR A 34 4.92 -7.90 -6.21
N GLY A 35 4.92 -6.66 -5.71
CA GLY A 35 5.64 -6.25 -4.49
C GLY A 35 4.99 -6.74 -3.19
N LEU A 36 5.53 -6.26 -2.06
CA LEU A 36 5.26 -6.75 -0.69
C LEU A 36 3.84 -6.53 -0.13
N PHE A 37 2.84 -6.25 -0.97
CA PHE A 37 1.41 -6.35 -0.60
C PHE A 37 0.91 -7.81 -0.60
N GLY A 38 1.78 -8.76 -0.21
CA GLY A 38 1.46 -10.19 -0.19
C GLY A 38 1.12 -10.81 -1.55
N GLY A 39 1.45 -10.15 -2.68
CA GLY A 39 1.13 -10.62 -4.03
C GLY A 39 -0.34 -10.45 -4.45
N GLU A 40 -1.23 -10.04 -3.54
CA GLU A 40 -2.66 -9.81 -3.81
C GLU A 40 -2.93 -8.43 -4.42
N GLY A 41 -1.96 -7.52 -4.30
CA GLY A 41 -2.05 -6.12 -4.69
C GLY A 41 -2.64 -5.25 -3.59
N PHE A 42 -3.09 -4.05 -3.94
CA PHE A 42 -3.70 -3.14 -2.99
C PHE A 42 -5.19 -3.46 -2.85
N ILE A 43 -5.60 -3.77 -1.63
CA ILE A 43 -6.96 -4.13 -1.26
C ILE A 43 -7.50 -3.12 -0.25
N LEU A 44 -8.66 -2.56 -0.55
CA LEU A 44 -9.49 -1.84 0.40
C LEU A 44 -10.68 -2.72 0.78
N GLN A 45 -11.00 -2.73 2.08
CA GLN A 45 -12.16 -3.38 2.64
C GLN A 45 -13.13 -2.33 3.17
N SER A 46 -14.42 -2.60 3.12
CA SER A 46 -15.41 -1.81 3.84
C SER A 46 -15.87 -2.52 5.10
N LEU A 47 -15.78 -1.82 6.22
CA LEU A 47 -16.28 -2.23 7.52
C LEU A 47 -17.64 -1.55 7.73
N THR A 48 -18.71 -2.33 7.80
CA THR A 48 -20.08 -1.84 7.92
C THR A 48 -20.74 -2.37 9.19
N GLY A 49 -21.30 -1.49 10.01
CA GLY A 49 -21.96 -1.86 11.25
C GLY A 49 -22.13 -0.67 12.20
N ASP A 50 -22.61 -0.96 13.40
CA ASP A 50 -22.87 0.00 14.47
C ASP A 50 -21.87 -0.10 15.64
N GLY A 51 -21.09 -1.17 15.69
CA GLY A 51 -20.07 -1.42 16.70
C GLY A 51 -18.74 -0.67 16.52
N LEU A 52 -17.75 -1.06 17.33
CA LEU A 52 -16.37 -0.59 17.24
C LEU A 52 -15.58 -1.36 16.18
N ALA A 53 -14.65 -0.67 15.53
CA ALA A 53 -13.64 -1.26 14.66
C ALA A 53 -12.29 -0.63 15.00
N PHE A 54 -11.24 -1.44 14.97
CA PHE A 54 -9.88 -1.06 15.34
C PHE A 54 -8.99 -1.20 14.11
N LEU A 55 -8.28 -0.14 13.79
CA LEU A 55 -7.31 -0.10 12.70
C LEU A 55 -5.90 0.12 13.26
N SER A 56 -4.92 -0.55 12.67
CA SER A 56 -3.50 -0.37 12.91
C SER A 56 -2.89 0.58 11.87
N ALA A 57 -1.96 1.42 12.31
CA ALA A 57 -1.22 2.34 11.45
C ALA A 57 0.27 2.24 11.75
N GLY A 58 1.08 2.09 10.71
CA GLY A 58 2.53 2.07 10.83
C GLY A 58 3.09 3.46 11.16
N GLY A 59 3.79 3.57 12.30
CA GLY A 59 4.31 4.85 12.78
C GLY A 59 3.22 5.71 13.41
N THR A 60 3.09 6.97 12.98
CA THR A 60 2.09 7.90 13.54
C THR A 60 0.84 7.99 12.66
N VAL A 61 -0.32 8.13 13.32
CA VAL A 61 -1.61 8.35 12.65
C VAL A 61 -1.76 9.83 12.33
N ILE A 62 -2.05 10.13 11.06
CA ILE A 62 -2.36 11.48 10.60
C ILE A 62 -3.82 11.50 10.16
N ARG A 63 -4.66 12.25 10.89
CA ARG A 63 -6.04 12.51 10.47
C ARG A 63 -6.09 13.78 9.62
N ARG A 64 -6.82 13.72 8.51
CA ARG A 64 -7.17 14.86 7.66
C ARG A 64 -8.67 14.88 7.46
N GLN A 65 -9.27 16.05 7.57
CA GLN A 65 -10.67 16.26 7.23
C GLN A 65 -10.70 16.92 5.87
N LEU A 66 -11.26 16.23 4.87
CA LEU A 66 -11.48 16.79 3.55
C LEU A 66 -12.82 17.53 3.50
N GLN A 67 -12.84 18.71 2.89
CA GLN A 67 -13.99 19.60 2.72
C GLN A 67 -14.21 19.91 1.23
N GLY A 68 -14.07 18.90 0.38
CA GLY A 68 -14.21 19.00 -1.07
C GLY A 68 -12.88 19.16 -1.82
N GLU A 69 -11.77 19.38 -1.12
CA GLU A 69 -10.45 19.38 -1.73
C GLU A 69 -9.93 17.98 -2.09
N GLN A 70 -8.85 17.98 -2.88
CA GLN A 70 -8.14 16.79 -3.28
C GLN A 70 -6.85 16.62 -2.47
N LEU A 71 -6.58 15.40 -2.04
CA LEU A 71 -5.38 14.98 -1.34
C LEU A 71 -4.68 13.88 -2.15
N ARG A 72 -3.41 14.13 -2.53
CA ARG A 72 -2.56 13.14 -3.19
C ARG A 72 -1.58 12.54 -2.19
N VAL A 73 -1.59 11.23 -2.05
CA VAL A 73 -0.76 10.50 -1.07
C VAL A 73 -0.17 9.24 -1.69
N ASP A 74 0.91 8.73 -1.12
CA ASP A 74 1.36 7.38 -1.44
C ASP A 74 0.28 6.37 -1.07
N THR A 75 0.02 5.41 -1.96
CA THR A 75 -1.06 4.43 -1.78
C THR A 75 -0.86 3.60 -0.51
N GLY A 76 0.37 3.26 -0.15
CA GLY A 76 0.69 2.51 1.07
C GLY A 76 0.44 3.30 2.34
N CYS A 77 0.45 4.63 2.29
CA CYS A 77 0.19 5.48 3.45
C CYS A 77 -1.28 5.59 3.85
N ILE A 78 -2.22 5.02 3.08
CA ILE A 78 -3.65 5.05 3.41
C ILE A 78 -3.96 3.99 4.46
N VAL A 79 -4.53 4.41 5.59
CA VAL A 79 -5.08 3.50 6.62
C VAL A 79 -6.56 3.27 6.35
N GLY A 80 -7.31 4.36 6.12
CA GLY A 80 -8.72 4.30 5.77
C GLY A 80 -9.34 5.68 5.59
N PHE A 81 -10.61 5.72 5.21
CA PHE A 81 -11.37 6.93 4.95
C PHE A 81 -12.88 6.67 5.05
N GLU A 82 -13.64 7.75 5.25
CA GLU A 82 -15.10 7.73 5.28
C GLU A 82 -15.70 7.56 3.87
N GLN A 83 -16.95 7.09 3.79
CA GLN A 83 -17.64 6.80 2.52
C GLN A 83 -17.79 8.03 1.59
N GLY A 84 -17.73 9.25 2.12
CA GLY A 84 -17.80 10.50 1.35
C GLY A 84 -16.50 10.88 0.62
N ILE A 85 -15.48 10.02 0.68
CA ILE A 85 -14.19 10.21 0.00
C ILE A 85 -14.10 9.27 -1.20
N ASP A 86 -14.01 9.86 -2.38
CA ASP A 86 -13.66 9.17 -3.62
C ASP A 86 -12.17 8.84 -3.65
N TYR A 87 -11.85 7.73 -4.31
CA TYR A 87 -10.51 7.17 -4.36
C TYR A 87 -10.12 6.77 -5.79
N GLY A 88 -8.96 7.24 -6.24
CA GLY A 88 -8.33 6.83 -7.49
C GLY A 88 -6.86 6.49 -7.29
N ILE A 89 -6.34 5.54 -8.07
CA ILE A 89 -4.91 5.22 -8.10
C ILE A 89 -4.35 5.55 -9.46
N GLU A 90 -3.28 6.31 -9.45
CA GLU A 90 -2.47 6.64 -10.61
C GLU A 90 -1.05 6.14 -10.40
N ARG A 91 -0.45 5.59 -11.46
CA ARG A 91 0.97 5.30 -11.45
C ARG A 91 1.71 6.64 -11.56
N ALA A 92 2.55 6.96 -10.59
CA ALA A 92 3.26 8.22 -10.59
C ALA A 92 4.50 8.13 -11.49
N GLY A 93 4.48 8.88 -12.59
CA GLY A 93 5.65 9.16 -13.43
C GLY A 93 5.93 8.16 -14.56
N ASN A 94 6.81 8.60 -15.46
CA ASN A 94 7.41 7.78 -16.51
C ASN A 94 8.48 6.88 -15.87
N LEU A 95 8.75 5.71 -16.47
CA LEU A 95 9.69 4.65 -16.03
C LEU A 95 11.05 5.11 -15.47
N LYS A 96 11.48 6.36 -15.71
CA LYS A 96 12.70 6.96 -15.17
C LYS A 96 12.63 7.29 -13.67
N SER A 97 11.47 7.53 -13.05
CA SER A 97 11.41 7.76 -11.58
C SER A 97 11.55 6.48 -10.75
N SER A 98 11.27 5.31 -11.35
CA SER A 98 11.49 3.98 -10.74
C SER A 98 12.97 3.68 -10.46
N ILE A 99 13.89 4.52 -10.95
CA ILE A 99 15.34 4.40 -10.77
C ILE A 99 15.81 4.95 -9.41
N PHE A 100 14.98 5.73 -8.68
CA PHE A 100 15.34 6.25 -7.35
C PHE A 100 15.04 5.29 -6.18
N GLY A 101 14.67 4.03 -6.44
CA GLY A 101 14.43 3.07 -5.36
C GLY A 101 13.84 1.71 -5.74
N GLY A 102 13.62 1.39 -7.02
CA GLY A 102 13.10 0.07 -7.44
C GLY A 102 11.62 -0.18 -7.15
N GLU A 103 11.01 0.59 -6.24
CA GLU A 103 9.59 0.55 -5.94
C GLU A 103 8.80 1.37 -6.98
N GLY A 104 7.76 0.76 -7.58
CA GLY A 104 6.80 1.51 -8.38
C GLY A 104 6.04 2.49 -7.48
N LEU A 105 6.24 3.80 -7.67
CA LEU A 105 5.51 4.80 -6.91
C LEU A 105 4.05 4.86 -7.39
N PHE A 106 3.11 4.41 -6.56
CA PHE A 106 1.67 4.52 -6.83
C PHE A 106 1.09 5.62 -5.96
N LEU A 107 0.63 6.69 -6.61
CA LEU A 107 -0.05 7.79 -5.94
C LEU A 107 -1.55 7.51 -5.95
N ALA A 108 -2.13 7.60 -4.77
CA ALA A 108 -3.56 7.66 -4.59
C ALA A 108 -4.02 9.12 -4.57
N THR A 109 -5.15 9.36 -5.21
CA THR A 109 -5.89 10.61 -5.17
C THR A 109 -7.15 10.37 -4.37
N LEU A 110 -7.29 11.09 -3.26
CA LEU A 110 -8.47 11.11 -2.40
C LEU A 110 -9.17 12.45 -2.56
N SER A 111 -10.48 12.47 -2.76
CA SER A 111 -11.24 13.73 -2.89
C SER A 111 -12.65 13.58 -2.37
N GLY A 112 -13.22 14.64 -1.81
CA GLY A 112 -14.60 14.64 -1.31
C GLY A 112 -14.71 15.23 0.08
N HIS A 113 -15.77 14.85 0.80
CA HIS A 113 -16.07 15.37 2.14
C HIS A 113 -16.05 14.24 3.16
N GLY A 114 -15.13 14.29 4.11
CA GLY A 114 -14.97 13.23 5.10
C GLY A 114 -13.58 13.15 5.70
N ALA A 115 -13.44 12.30 6.72
CA ALA A 115 -12.17 12.01 7.35
C ALA A 115 -11.36 10.99 6.55
N VAL A 116 -10.05 11.24 6.48
CA VAL A 116 -9.02 10.34 5.96
C VAL A 116 -8.00 10.11 7.07
N TRP A 117 -7.62 8.84 7.26
CA TRP A 117 -6.55 8.43 8.17
C TRP A 117 -5.36 7.90 7.36
N LEU A 118 -4.19 8.43 7.67
CA LEU A 118 -2.93 8.09 7.03
C LEU A 118 -1.92 7.57 8.07
N GLN A 119 -0.93 6.84 7.57
CA GLN A 119 0.21 6.34 8.33
C GLN A 119 1.52 6.92 7.80
N SER A 120 2.46 7.21 8.70
CA SER A 120 3.75 7.79 8.32
C SER A 120 4.78 6.76 7.84
N LEU A 121 4.66 5.52 8.30
CA LEU A 121 5.61 4.43 8.04
C LEU A 121 4.87 3.18 7.58
N PRO A 122 4.40 3.13 6.33
CA PRO A 122 3.68 1.96 5.83
C PRO A 122 4.57 0.72 5.82
N PHE A 123 3.99 -0.42 6.18
CA PHE A 123 4.73 -1.69 6.32
C PHE A 123 5.43 -2.10 5.02
N SER A 124 4.79 -1.89 3.86
CA SER A 124 5.38 -2.17 2.55
C SER A 124 6.73 -1.47 2.37
N ARG A 125 6.80 -0.15 2.61
CA ARG A 125 8.05 0.62 2.52
C ARG A 125 9.08 0.17 3.54
N LEU A 126 8.67 -0.14 4.76
CA LEU A 126 9.60 -0.63 5.78
C LEU A 126 10.22 -1.95 5.32
N ALA A 127 9.40 -2.87 4.82
CA ALA A 127 9.83 -4.17 4.35
C ALA A 127 10.71 -4.06 3.10
N ASP A 128 10.36 -3.21 2.13
CA ASP A 128 11.17 -2.95 0.94
C ASP A 128 12.55 -2.37 1.33
N ARG A 129 12.60 -1.46 2.30
CA ARG A 129 13.85 -0.90 2.84
C ARG A 129 14.71 -1.96 3.54
N ILE A 130 14.12 -2.85 4.31
CA ILE A 130 14.83 -3.96 4.95
C ILE A 130 15.40 -4.90 3.88
N LEU A 131 14.61 -5.26 2.85
CA LEU A 131 15.08 -6.13 1.76
C LEU A 131 16.21 -5.48 0.96
N ALA A 132 16.11 -4.18 0.65
CA ALA A 132 17.17 -3.45 -0.04
C ALA A 132 18.46 -3.38 0.78
N ALA A 133 18.37 -3.29 2.11
CA ALA A 133 19.52 -3.30 3.01
C ALA A 133 20.09 -4.71 3.27
N ALA A 134 19.23 -5.73 3.24
CA ALA A 134 19.60 -7.15 3.38
C ALA A 134 20.13 -7.75 2.08
N ALA A 135 19.90 -7.09 0.94
CA ALA A 135 20.48 -7.47 -0.34
C ALA A 135 22.01 -7.54 -0.19
N PRO A 136 22.66 -8.63 -0.62
CA PRO A 136 24.10 -8.77 -0.47
C PRO A 136 24.79 -7.57 -1.12
N LEU A 137 25.80 -7.02 -0.42
CA LEU A 137 26.70 -6.01 -0.98
C LEU A 137 27.11 -6.43 -2.40
N PRO A 138 27.16 -5.51 -3.37
CA PRO A 138 27.80 -5.79 -4.65
C PRO A 138 29.26 -6.17 -4.36
N GLY A 139 29.57 -7.46 -4.41
CA GLY A 139 30.87 -8.02 -4.01
C GLY A 139 30.82 -9.12 -2.93
N ALA A 140 29.68 -9.41 -2.32
CA ALA A 140 29.50 -10.61 -1.50
C ALA A 140 29.40 -11.84 -2.42
N SER A 141 30.57 -12.33 -2.85
CA SER A 141 30.85 -13.68 -3.36
C SER A 141 29.60 -14.49 -3.74
N LYS A 142 29.05 -14.22 -4.92
CA LYS A 142 28.19 -15.16 -5.61
C LYS A 142 29.11 -16.23 -6.20
N GLY A 143 29.39 -17.25 -5.41
CA GLY A 143 29.86 -18.52 -5.96
C GLY A 143 28.93 -18.93 -7.09
N GLU A 144 29.52 -19.16 -8.25
CA GLU A 144 28.97 -19.79 -9.47
C GLU A 144 27.48 -19.59 -9.74
N GLY A 145 27.15 -18.55 -10.50
CA GLY A 145 25.80 -18.39 -11.04
C GLY A 145 25.49 -16.97 -11.49
N SER A 146 26.35 -16.41 -12.35
CA SER A 146 26.10 -15.13 -13.01
C SER A 146 25.94 -15.37 -14.50
N MET A 147 24.96 -14.69 -15.10
CA MET A 147 24.46 -14.87 -16.48
C MET A 147 25.54 -14.75 -17.58
N ILE A 148 26.77 -14.39 -17.24
CA ILE A 148 27.95 -14.47 -18.11
C ILE A 148 28.26 -15.93 -18.51
N GLY A 149 28.00 -16.91 -17.64
CA GLY A 149 28.18 -18.32 -17.97
C GLY A 149 27.19 -18.83 -19.01
N ASP A 150 25.97 -18.28 -19.05
CA ASP A 150 24.96 -18.62 -20.06
C ASP A 150 25.25 -17.94 -21.41
N PHE A 151 25.81 -16.72 -21.40
CA PHE A 151 26.27 -16.06 -22.63
C PHE A 151 27.49 -16.75 -23.24
N ALA A 152 28.42 -17.26 -22.43
CA ALA A 152 29.58 -18.00 -22.91
C ALA A 152 29.18 -19.35 -23.56
N ARG A 153 28.19 -20.07 -23.00
CA ARG A 153 27.68 -21.32 -23.59
C ARG A 153 26.91 -21.14 -24.88
N ALA A 154 26.40 -19.94 -25.17
CA ALA A 154 25.68 -19.64 -26.40
C ALA A 154 26.61 -19.43 -27.62
N PHE A 155 27.91 -19.19 -27.40
CA PHE A 155 28.91 -19.00 -28.47
C PHE A 155 29.76 -20.25 -28.76
N GLU A 156 29.59 -21.34 -27.99
CA GLU A 156 30.26 -22.63 -28.21
C GLU A 156 29.36 -23.70 -28.85
N ARG A 157 28.35 -23.30 -29.64
CA ARG A 157 27.56 -24.20 -30.49
C ARG A 157 27.63 -23.80 -31.95
#